data_AF-A0A6C0L0E1-F1
#
_entry.id   AF-A0A6C0L0E1-F1
#
_cell.length_a   1.000
_cell.length_b   1.000
_cell.length_c   1.000
_cell.angle_alpha   90.00
_cell.angle_beta   90.00
_cell.angle_gamma   90.00
#
_symmetry.space_group_name_H-M   'P 1'
#
loop_
_entity.id
_entity.type
_entity.pdbx_description
1 polymer ?
#
loop_
_entity_poly.entity_id
_entity_poly.type
_entity_poly.pdbx_seq_one_letter_code
_entity_poly.pdbx_strand_id
1 'polypeptide(L)'
;MNLTHSQKRILKEYKYLMKEQKKNGTLQDALSLCKSNIVVVANLSVDNATLLITIHYNINPQSHLLLDKMNGDVKTIVDEYAIDYIYMNLSAEYPNDYPFKPPVWKLNNYDDNMEHCPKDILVFYNYVIDQHNEVYSKQWSPAISLKTDLISLLTKLMEGINYSTSNN
;
A
#
# COMPACT_ATOMS: atom_id res chain seq x y z
N MET A 1 -7.37 28.63 8.74
CA MET A 1 -7.38 28.54 7.27
C MET A 1 -8.65 27.81 6.82
N ASN A 2 -9.38 28.33 5.84
CA ASN A 2 -10.54 27.63 5.28
C ASN A 2 -10.06 26.59 4.25
N LEU A 3 -10.49 25.34 4.41
CA LEU A 3 -10.16 24.26 3.47
C LEU A 3 -10.84 24.49 2.10
N THR A 4 -10.13 24.16 1.02
CA THR A 4 -10.68 24.14 -0.34
C THR A 4 -11.75 23.03 -0.49
N HIS A 5 -12.54 23.08 -1.56
CA HIS A 5 -13.55 22.05 -1.82
C HIS A 5 -12.92 20.65 -1.95
N SER A 6 -11.83 20.55 -2.72
CA SER A 6 -11.07 19.32 -2.90
C SER A 6 -10.53 18.77 -1.58
N GLN A 7 -9.93 19.63 -0.75
CA GLN A 7 -9.45 19.26 0.59
C GLN A 7 -10.58 18.73 1.48
N LYS A 8 -11.75 19.37 1.48
CA LYS A 8 -12.93 18.90 2.23
C LYS A 8 -13.40 17.53 1.76
N ARG A 9 -13.41 17.29 0.45
CA ARG A 9 -13.81 16.00 -0.14
C ARG A 9 -12.84 14.89 0.25
N ILE A 10 -11.54 15.11 0.07
CA ILE A 10 -10.50 14.13 0.41
C ILE A 10 -10.55 13.80 1.90
N LEU A 11 -10.70 14.82 2.76
CA LEU A 11 -10.83 14.62 4.21
C LEU A 11 -12.05 13.76 4.57
N LYS A 12 -13.17 13.89 3.82
CA LYS A 12 -14.35 13.04 4.00
C LYS A 12 -14.08 11.59 3.61
N GLU A 13 -13.46 11.37 2.45
CA GLU A 13 -13.14 10.02 1.95
C GLU A 13 -12.10 9.32 2.86
N TYR A 14 -11.08 10.06 3.33
CA TYR A 14 -10.12 9.58 4.31
C TYR A 14 -10.79 9.21 5.64
N LYS A 15 -11.62 10.08 6.20
CA LYS A 15 -12.33 9.80 7.47
C LYS A 15 -13.20 8.55 7.35
N TYR A 16 -13.79 8.31 6.19
CA TYR A 16 -14.50 7.08 5.91
C TYR A 16 -13.57 5.86 5.95
N LEU A 17 -12.44 5.90 5.24
CA LEU A 17 -11.45 4.81 5.25
C LEU A 17 -10.90 4.52 6.65
N MET A 18 -10.58 5.55 7.44
CA MET A 18 -10.13 5.38 8.82
C MET A 18 -11.19 4.75 9.72
N LYS A 19 -12.47 5.10 9.50
CA LYS A 19 -13.58 4.47 10.23
C LYS A 19 -13.70 2.99 9.86
N GLU A 20 -13.58 2.65 8.58
CA GLU A 20 -13.60 1.27 8.12
C GLU A 20 -12.41 0.47 8.64
N GLN A 21 -11.20 1.05 8.64
CA GLN A 21 -10.02 0.42 9.25
C GLN A 21 -10.24 0.13 10.74
N LYS A 22 -10.74 1.10 11.52
CA LYS A 22 -11.06 0.89 12.94
C LYS A 22 -12.07 -0.22 13.17
N LYS A 23 -13.04 -0.37 12.26
CA LYS A 23 -14.08 -1.40 12.34
C LYS A 23 -13.56 -2.80 12.00
N ASN A 24 -12.69 -2.89 11.00
CA ASN A 24 -12.23 -4.17 10.44
C ASN A 24 -10.84 -4.58 10.95
N GLY A 25 -10.19 -3.78 11.80
CA GLY A 25 -8.85 -4.03 12.34
C GLY A 25 -7.76 -3.36 11.51
N THR A 26 -7.58 -3.80 10.26
CA THR A 26 -6.59 -3.25 9.33
C THR A 26 -7.24 -2.55 8.13
N LEU A 27 -6.47 -1.70 7.44
CA LEU A 27 -6.95 -1.11 6.19
C LEU A 27 -7.07 -2.18 5.08
N GLN A 28 -6.22 -3.21 5.12
CA GLN A 28 -6.32 -4.37 4.23
C GLN A 28 -7.70 -5.05 4.34
N ASP A 29 -8.13 -5.34 5.57
CA ASP A 29 -9.44 -5.95 5.84
C ASP A 29 -10.59 -5.04 5.38
N ALA A 30 -10.49 -3.73 5.65
CA ALA A 30 -11.47 -2.73 5.21
C ALA A 30 -11.58 -2.60 3.68
N LEU A 31 -10.49 -2.87 2.97
CA LEU A 31 -10.43 -2.85 1.51
C LEU A 31 -10.72 -4.21 0.88
N SER A 32 -10.90 -5.26 1.69
CA SER A 32 -11.07 -6.65 1.23
C SER A 32 -9.94 -7.12 0.31
N LEU A 33 -8.72 -6.62 0.56
CA LEU A 33 -7.52 -7.09 -0.12
C LEU A 33 -7.16 -8.47 0.41
N CYS A 34 -6.78 -9.40 -0.47
CA CYS A 34 -6.45 -10.78 -0.10
C CYS A 34 -5.39 -10.80 1.03
N LYS A 35 -5.46 -11.77 1.94
CA LYS A 35 -4.55 -11.92 3.10
C LYS A 35 -3.14 -12.36 2.69
N SER A 36 -2.43 -11.52 1.96
CA SER A 36 -0.97 -11.49 2.00
C SER A 36 -0.53 -10.71 3.23
N ASN A 37 0.70 -10.89 3.69
CA ASN A 37 1.22 -10.31 4.93
C ASN A 37 1.45 -8.78 4.84
N ILE A 38 0.42 -8.00 4.51
CA ILE A 38 0.49 -6.57 4.19
C ILE A 38 -0.16 -5.75 5.30
N VAL A 39 0.61 -4.89 5.95
CA VAL A 39 0.09 -3.85 6.83
C VAL A 39 0.10 -2.52 6.08
N VAL A 40 -1.09 -2.02 5.75
CA VAL A 40 -1.25 -0.68 5.15
C VAL A 40 -1.61 0.33 6.24
N VAL A 41 -0.77 1.34 6.41
CA VAL A 41 -0.95 2.47 7.33
C VAL A 41 -1.08 3.75 6.51
N ALA A 42 -2.26 4.39 6.51
CA ALA A 42 -2.48 5.64 5.78
C ALA A 42 -2.51 6.86 6.71
N ASN A 43 -1.71 7.87 6.39
CA ASN A 43 -1.64 9.15 7.09
C ASN A 43 -2.05 10.30 6.16
N LEU A 44 -3.10 11.05 6.50
CA LEU A 44 -3.47 12.25 5.74
C LEU A 44 -2.91 13.50 6.44
N SER A 45 -2.15 14.32 5.70
CA SER A 45 -1.82 15.67 6.12
C SER A 45 -2.61 16.68 5.29
N VAL A 46 -3.09 17.76 5.92
CA VAL A 46 -3.95 18.76 5.27
C VAL A 46 -3.17 20.01 4.86
N ASP A 47 -1.85 19.95 4.91
CA ASP A 47 -1.01 20.89 4.18
C ASP A 47 -0.88 20.35 2.74
N ASN A 48 -1.21 21.15 1.74
CA ASN A 48 -1.13 20.79 0.31
C ASN A 48 -1.89 19.53 -0.16
N ALA A 49 -2.97 19.14 0.52
CA ALA A 49 -3.89 18.06 0.06
C ALA A 49 -3.17 16.74 -0.32
N THR A 50 -2.14 16.36 0.43
CA THR A 50 -1.33 15.17 0.16
C THR A 50 -1.71 14.03 1.11
N LEU A 51 -2.07 12.87 0.54
CA LEU A 51 -2.28 11.64 1.28
C LEU A 51 -0.98 10.85 1.31
N LEU A 52 -0.48 10.52 2.50
CA LEU A 52 0.67 9.65 2.69
C LEU A 52 0.19 8.24 3.02
N ILE A 53 0.79 7.24 2.40
CA ILE A 53 0.46 5.84 2.64
C ILE A 53 1.75 5.09 2.86
N THR A 54 1.85 4.45 4.01
CA THR A 54 2.94 3.55 4.35
C THR A 54 2.44 2.12 4.21
N ILE A 55 3.17 1.32 3.45
CA ILE A 55 2.89 -0.11 3.26
C ILE A 55 4.07 -0.88 3.84
N HIS A 56 3.77 -1.82 4.72
CA HIS A 56 4.74 -2.78 5.26
C HIS A 56 4.30 -4.17 4.83
N TYR A 57 5.19 -4.93 4.24
CA TYR A 57 5.02 -6.35 3.97
C TYR A 57 5.93 -7.11 4.93
N ASN A 58 5.40 -8.12 5.61
CA ASN A 58 6.16 -9.00 6.49
C ASN A 58 6.11 -10.42 5.95
N ILE A 59 7.11 -10.86 5.22
CA ILE A 59 7.21 -12.21 4.68
C ILE A 59 7.95 -13.08 5.69
N ASN A 60 7.45 -14.28 5.95
CA ASN A 60 8.16 -15.28 6.74
C ASN A 60 8.60 -16.40 5.81
N PRO A 61 9.80 -16.30 5.21
CA PRO A 61 10.28 -17.25 4.21
C PRO A 61 10.45 -18.66 4.79
N GLN A 62 10.69 -18.82 6.10
CA GLN A 62 10.96 -20.13 6.71
C GLN A 62 9.72 -20.84 7.26
N SER A 63 8.58 -20.13 7.34
CA SER A 63 7.33 -20.68 7.87
C SER A 63 6.96 -22.02 7.22
N HIS A 64 7.07 -22.14 5.89
CA HIS A 64 6.69 -23.35 5.18
C HIS A 64 7.64 -24.56 5.38
N LEU A 65 8.93 -24.32 5.62
CA LEU A 65 9.94 -25.38 5.80
C LEU A 65 9.94 -25.98 7.22
N LEU A 66 9.35 -25.27 8.18
CA LEU A 66 9.43 -25.60 9.62
C LEU A 66 8.10 -26.10 10.22
N LEU A 67 6.99 -26.03 9.46
CA LEU A 67 5.63 -26.33 9.93
C LEU A 67 5.44 -27.75 10.45
N ASP A 68 6.16 -28.74 9.92
CA ASP A 68 5.95 -30.15 10.29
C ASP A 68 6.85 -30.64 11.44
N LYS A 69 7.82 -29.83 11.91
CA LYS A 69 8.90 -30.31 12.81
C LYS A 69 9.18 -29.48 14.06
N MET A 70 8.51 -28.34 14.27
CA MET A 70 8.78 -27.45 15.42
C MET A 70 7.62 -27.37 16.43
N ASN A 71 7.96 -27.23 17.71
CA ASN A 71 6.98 -26.89 18.75
C ASN A 71 6.49 -25.44 18.57
N GLY A 72 5.33 -25.12 19.15
CA GLY A 72 4.69 -23.80 18.99
C GLY A 72 5.51 -22.61 19.49
N ASP A 73 6.34 -22.79 20.52
CA ASP A 73 7.17 -21.72 21.10
C ASP A 73 8.35 -21.38 20.19
N VAL A 74 9.04 -22.40 19.66
CA VAL A 74 10.13 -22.23 18.70
C VAL A 74 9.62 -21.65 17.39
N LYS A 75 8.42 -22.07 16.95
CA LYS A 75 7.75 -21.46 15.81
C LYS A 75 7.51 -19.97 16.05
N THR A 76 7.02 -19.58 17.23
CA THR A 76 6.79 -18.17 17.57
C THR A 76 8.10 -17.37 17.52
N ILE A 77 9.19 -17.92 18.07
CA ILE A 77 10.51 -17.27 18.03
C ILE A 77 11.03 -17.16 16.59
N VAL A 78 10.92 -18.21 15.78
CA VAL A 78 11.36 -18.13 14.38
C VAL A 78 10.51 -17.14 13.59
N ASP A 79 9.20 -17.14 13.80
CA ASP A 79 8.27 -16.21 13.17
C ASP A 79 8.54 -14.75 13.56
N GLU A 80 9.13 -14.51 14.75
CA GLU A 80 9.53 -13.17 15.22
C GLU A 80 10.89 -12.71 14.66
N TYR A 81 11.83 -13.63 14.39
CA TYR A 81 13.21 -13.29 14.01
C TYR A 81 13.55 -13.51 12.53
N ALA A 82 12.80 -14.36 11.82
CA ALA A 82 12.97 -14.63 10.39
C ALA A 82 11.92 -13.90 9.56
N ILE A 83 11.79 -12.58 9.76
CA ILE A 83 10.89 -11.73 8.99
C ILE A 83 11.69 -11.01 7.91
N ASP A 84 11.44 -11.40 6.67
CA ASP A 84 11.72 -10.58 5.51
C ASP A 84 10.66 -9.48 5.43
N TYR A 85 11.04 -8.28 5.02
CA TYR A 85 10.12 -7.17 4.89
C TYR A 85 10.35 -6.37 3.63
N ILE A 86 9.26 -5.78 3.16
CA ILE A 86 9.29 -4.69 2.18
C ILE A 86 8.53 -3.52 2.80
N TYR A 87 9.19 -2.39 2.88
CA TYR A 87 8.65 -1.12 3.34
C TYR A 87 8.54 -0.16 2.15
N MET A 88 7.36 0.44 1.97
CA MET A 88 7.11 1.47 0.97
C MET A 88 6.39 2.66 1.59
N ASN A 89 6.86 3.86 1.29
CA ASN A 89 6.16 5.10 1.60
C ASN A 89 5.72 5.76 0.30
N LEU A 90 4.41 5.87 0.10
CA LEU A 90 3.77 6.47 -1.06
C LEU A 90 3.13 7.80 -0.67
N SER A 91 3.01 8.71 -1.63
CA SER A 91 2.14 9.88 -1.51
C SER A 91 1.24 10.04 -2.73
N ALA A 92 -0.01 10.43 -2.49
CA ALA A 92 -0.92 10.91 -3.52
C ALA A 92 -1.10 12.43 -3.37
N GLU A 93 -0.68 13.17 -4.39
CA GLU A 93 -0.88 14.61 -4.50
C GLU A 93 -2.19 14.90 -5.22
N TYR A 94 -3.14 15.52 -4.52
CA TYR A 94 -4.43 15.85 -5.10
C TYR A 94 -4.44 17.25 -5.70
N PRO A 95 -4.87 17.42 -6.95
CA PRO A 95 -4.92 18.74 -7.58
C PRO A 95 -6.09 19.58 -7.01
N ASN A 96 -5.98 20.91 -7.16
CA ASN A 96 -6.98 21.86 -6.68
C ASN A 96 -8.36 21.72 -7.34
N ASP A 97 -8.43 21.06 -8.49
CA ASP A 97 -9.66 20.75 -9.22
C ASP A 97 -10.11 19.30 -9.02
N TYR A 98 -9.55 18.54 -8.07
CA TYR A 98 -10.07 17.23 -7.67
C TYR A 98 -11.55 17.38 -7.25
N PRO A 99 -12.46 16.53 -7.75
CA PRO A 99 -12.22 15.22 -8.39
C PRO A 99 -12.15 15.22 -9.92
N PHE A 100 -12.05 16.38 -10.58
CA PHE A 100 -12.06 16.45 -12.05
C PHE A 100 -10.72 16.04 -12.68
N LYS A 101 -9.63 16.09 -11.91
CA LYS A 101 -8.34 15.50 -12.25
C LYS A 101 -7.94 14.43 -11.24
N PRO A 102 -7.21 13.40 -11.69
CA PRO A 102 -6.72 12.35 -10.80
C PRO A 102 -5.67 12.89 -9.82
N PRO A 103 -5.51 12.24 -8.66
CA PRO A 103 -4.29 12.42 -7.88
C PRO A 103 -3.07 11.86 -8.63
N VAL A 104 -1.89 12.36 -8.28
CA VAL A 104 -0.62 11.82 -8.77
C VAL A 104 0.06 11.07 -7.64
N TRP A 105 0.29 9.77 -7.85
CA TRP A 105 0.98 8.90 -6.90
C TRP A 105 2.49 8.96 -7.08
N LYS A 106 3.24 8.86 -5.98
CA LYS A 106 4.71 8.83 -5.97
C LYS A 106 5.21 7.85 -4.91
N LEU A 107 6.35 7.22 -5.17
CA LEU A 107 7.12 6.47 -4.19
C LEU A 107 8.15 7.42 -3.55
N ASN A 108 7.96 7.71 -2.27
CA ASN A 108 8.84 8.60 -1.50
C ASN A 108 10.02 7.86 -0.88
N ASN A 109 9.77 6.65 -0.39
CA ASN A 109 10.79 5.82 0.22
C ASN A 109 10.52 4.35 -0.02
N TYR A 110 11.60 3.57 -0.11
CA TYR A 110 11.60 2.13 -0.24
C TYR A 110 12.74 1.57 0.60
N ASP A 111 12.44 0.53 1.37
CA ASP A 111 13.43 -0.20 2.16
C ASP A 111 13.01 -1.66 2.24
N ASP A 112 13.96 -2.59 2.18
CA ASP A 112 13.71 -4.02 2.31
C ASP A 112 14.95 -4.72 2.87
N ASN A 113 14.75 -5.87 3.49
CA ASN A 113 15.83 -6.76 3.93
C ASN A 113 15.83 -8.09 3.17
N MET A 114 15.18 -8.15 2.00
CA MET A 114 15.03 -9.37 1.23
C MET A 114 16.32 -9.69 0.47
N GLU A 115 17.13 -10.59 1.02
CA GLU A 115 18.43 -10.98 0.44
C GLU A 115 18.31 -11.56 -0.98
N HIS A 116 17.13 -12.09 -1.35
CA HIS A 116 16.82 -12.66 -2.66
C HIS A 116 15.95 -11.76 -3.53
N CYS A 117 15.68 -10.53 -3.11
CA CYS A 117 14.90 -9.60 -3.94
C CYS A 117 15.65 -9.34 -5.26
N PRO A 118 14.96 -9.34 -6.41
CA PRO A 118 15.58 -8.92 -7.66
C PRO A 118 16.20 -7.52 -7.50
N LYS A 119 17.44 -7.33 -7.94
CA LYS A 119 18.18 -6.06 -7.80
C LYS A 119 17.45 -4.82 -8.33
N ASP A 120 16.40 -5.01 -9.13
CA ASP A 120 15.61 -3.98 -9.78
C ASP A 120 14.15 -3.89 -9.27
N ILE A 121 13.82 -4.46 -8.11
CA ILE A 121 12.44 -4.42 -7.59
C ILE A 121 11.93 -2.98 -7.35
N LEU A 122 12.83 -2.06 -6.96
CA LEU A 122 12.52 -0.63 -6.86
C LEU A 122 12.14 -0.04 -8.22
N VAL A 123 12.81 -0.47 -9.30
CA VAL A 123 12.49 -0.06 -10.68
C VAL A 123 11.09 -0.55 -11.05
N PHE A 124 10.76 -1.80 -10.67
CA PHE A 124 9.42 -2.34 -10.86
C PHE A 124 8.34 -1.50 -10.15
N TYR A 125 8.51 -1.16 -8.87
CA TYR A 125 7.50 -0.37 -8.15
C TYR A 125 7.31 1.03 -8.74
N ASN A 126 8.41 1.70 -9.11
CA ASN A 126 8.32 2.99 -9.81
C ASN A 126 7.57 2.85 -11.14
N TYR A 127 7.88 1.82 -11.94
CA TYR A 127 7.17 1.54 -13.18
C TYR A 127 5.67 1.32 -12.96
N VAL A 128 5.27 0.55 -11.93
CA VAL A 128 3.86 0.32 -11.60
C VAL A 128 3.14 1.63 -11.26
N ILE A 129 3.77 2.50 -10.48
CA ILE A 129 3.20 3.80 -10.09
C ILE A 129 3.08 4.72 -11.31
N ASP A 130 4.12 4.78 -12.16
CA ASP A 130 4.09 5.58 -13.38
C ASP A 130 2.99 5.12 -14.34
N GLN A 131 2.84 3.81 -14.52
CA GLN A 131 1.76 3.24 -15.32
C GLN A 131 0.38 3.51 -14.72
N HIS A 132 0.24 3.46 -13.39
CA HIS A 132 -1.01 3.81 -12.72
C HIS A 132 -1.40 5.28 -12.97
N ASN A 133 -0.44 6.19 -12.80
CA ASN A 133 -0.62 7.61 -13.10
C ASN A 133 -0.96 7.84 -14.58
N GLU A 134 -0.28 7.16 -15.50
CA GLU A 134 -0.53 7.28 -16.94
C GLU A 134 -1.95 6.84 -17.30
N VAL A 135 -2.40 5.68 -16.78
CA VAL A 135 -3.74 5.17 -17.04
C VAL A 135 -4.80 6.16 -16.53
N TYR A 136 -4.66 6.65 -15.30
CA TYR A 136 -5.62 7.60 -14.74
C TYR A 136 -5.52 8.99 -15.34
N SER A 137 -4.38 9.40 -15.91
CA SER A 137 -4.33 10.65 -16.69
C SER A 137 -5.31 10.64 -17.89
N LYS A 138 -5.63 9.45 -18.43
CA LYS A 138 -6.49 9.27 -19.62
C LYS A 138 -7.91 8.80 -19.26
N GLN A 139 -8.05 8.00 -18.20
CA GLN A 139 -9.28 7.29 -17.87
C GLN A 139 -9.96 7.76 -16.57
N TRP A 140 -9.40 8.78 -15.92
CA TRP A 140 -9.98 9.28 -14.67
C TRP A 140 -11.40 9.81 -14.85
N SER A 141 -12.21 9.57 -13.83
CA SER A 141 -13.56 10.09 -13.73
C SER A 141 -13.81 10.56 -12.30
N PRO A 142 -14.55 11.67 -12.10
CA PRO A 142 -14.98 12.13 -10.77
C PRO A 142 -15.77 11.11 -9.93
N ALA A 143 -16.25 10.03 -10.57
CA ALA A 143 -16.93 8.91 -9.93
C ALA A 143 -15.95 7.93 -9.26
N ILE A 144 -14.67 7.93 -9.65
CA ILE A 144 -13.63 7.13 -9.03
C ILE A 144 -13.35 7.72 -7.64
N SER A 145 -13.48 6.89 -6.62
CA SER A 145 -13.22 7.27 -5.22
C SER A 145 -11.77 7.00 -4.84
N LEU A 146 -11.28 7.65 -3.78
CA LEU A 146 -10.01 7.34 -3.15
C LEU A 146 -9.89 5.85 -2.81
N LYS A 147 -10.98 5.23 -2.32
CA LYS A 147 -11.00 3.80 -2.01
C LYS A 147 -10.70 2.96 -3.26
N THR A 148 -11.36 3.28 -4.37
CA THR A 148 -11.23 2.54 -5.64
C THR A 148 -9.84 2.71 -6.24
N ASP A 149 -9.34 3.94 -6.27
CA ASP A 149 -7.98 4.28 -6.73
C ASP A 149 -6.93 3.53 -5.91
N LEU A 150 -7.05 3.58 -4.57
CA LEU A 150 -6.13 2.91 -3.64
C LEU A 150 -6.13 1.39 -3.82
N ILE A 151 -7.31 0.75 -3.94
CA ILE A 151 -7.40 -0.69 -4.20
C ILE A 151 -6.70 -1.04 -5.52
N SER A 152 -6.91 -0.24 -6.57
CA SER A 152 -6.32 -0.49 -7.88
C SER A 152 -4.79 -0.42 -7.83
N LEU A 153 -4.23 0.60 -7.17
CA LEU A 153 -2.78 0.73 -7.02
C LEU A 153 -2.19 -0.40 -6.16
N LEU A 154 -2.76 -0.64 -4.98
CA LEU A 154 -2.26 -1.68 -4.07
C LEU A 154 -2.26 -3.06 -4.71
N THR A 155 -3.31 -3.41 -5.46
CA THR A 155 -3.39 -4.69 -6.17
C THR A 155 -2.21 -4.89 -7.13
N LYS A 156 -1.82 -3.87 -7.90
CA LYS A 156 -0.68 -3.94 -8.84
C LYS A 156 0.65 -4.04 -8.10
N LEU A 157 0.82 -3.29 -7.00
CA LEU A 157 2.04 -3.36 -6.18
C LEU A 157 2.20 -4.76 -5.55
N MET A 158 1.10 -5.39 -5.15
CA MET A 158 1.09 -6.75 -4.61
C MET A 158 1.56 -7.82 -5.61
N GLU A 159 1.31 -7.63 -6.91
CA GLU A 159 1.78 -8.57 -7.95
C GLU A 159 3.30 -8.64 -7.99
N GLY A 160 4.01 -7.52 -7.82
CA GLY A 160 5.47 -7.51 -7.73
C GLY A 160 6.02 -8.30 -6.57
N ILE A 161 5.27 -8.34 -5.47
CA ILE A 161 5.66 -9.02 -4.23
C ILE A 161 5.42 -10.51 -4.36
N ASN A 162 4.31 -10.89 -4.96
CA ASN A 162 4.08 -12.29 -5.33
C ASN A 162 5.17 -12.79 -6.28
N TYR A 163 5.59 -11.99 -7.27
CA TYR A 163 6.71 -12.34 -8.15
C TYR A 163 8.04 -12.49 -7.39
N SER A 164 8.31 -11.59 -6.44
CA SER A 164 9.56 -11.60 -5.66
C SER A 164 9.61 -12.75 -4.64
N THR A 165 8.47 -13.26 -4.21
CA THR A 165 8.38 -14.35 -3.22
C THR A 165 8.15 -15.74 -3.82
N SER A 166 7.61 -15.83 -5.05
CA SER A 166 7.31 -17.12 -5.72
C SER A 166 8.48 -17.75 -6.46
N ASN A 167 9.60 -17.02 -6.62
CA ASN A 167 10.85 -17.55 -7.19
C ASN A 167 11.83 -18.11 -6.12
N ASN A 168 11.38 -18.24 -4.87
CA ASN A 168 12.08 -18.92 -3.77
C ASN A 168 11.44 -20.27 -3.48
#